data_AF-A0A9D2JFC7-F1
#
_entry.id   AF-A0A9D2JFC7-F1
#
_cell.length_a   1.000
_cell.length_b   1.000
_cell.length_c   1.000
_cell.angle_alpha   90.00
_cell.angle_beta   90.00
_cell.angle_gamma   90.00
#
_symmetry.space_group_name_H-M   'P 1'
#
loop_
_entity.id
_entity.type
_entity.pdbx_description
1 polymer ?
#
loop_
_entity_poly.entity_id
_entity_poly.type
_entity_poly.pdbx_seq_one_letter_code
_entity_poly.pdbx_strand_id
1 'polypeptide(L)'
;MKKQLTALAMAGLLLAGCTGVDGKIYGQREVLAYVDDLCSEPYDLVGTELVAQLPDDMRYDFVTRERGLAFTAHSTLSQVVIDASPTVFYTKSITCNYVQAVHALYQDQVQAALARGRTWMPDYGWMYLVEFADLDDVVDTLLAADALYTPELAYNPPEFLQQNPVAGVHLVWQRSAAEAAEHKTWVNLGDVSLTGQQERQALYDRLAHRYAQLCVDSKITNAAGVPERYLAGKHVSRLDLIMLDGVPMAYDTADNPYNQFGLTTDDFAYSWYSDAVGDYMLAADAGYMTDRASYPLILREYVLALGGHYDRETDDRDSVSRWTIGPDSWELRTTMGEDGVTAYRVTKNGEPLDLTWYTVDQELNVGATFCVGLTVTDFCRLFDLNCTADEAAGALRFTRQSAGSSE
;
A
#
# COMPACT_ATOMS: atom_id res chain seq x y z
N MET A 1 -25.89 8.87 -30.43
CA MET A 1 -26.69 7.68 -30.05
C MET A 1 -25.86 6.40 -29.78
N LYS A 2 -24.59 6.49 -29.36
CA LYS A 2 -23.76 5.32 -28.98
C LYS A 2 -23.35 5.27 -27.50
N LYS A 3 -23.61 6.31 -26.72
CA LYS A 3 -23.28 6.38 -25.27
C LYS A 3 -24.40 5.89 -24.33
N GLN A 4 -25.58 5.54 -24.84
CA GLN A 4 -26.67 4.96 -24.02
C GLN A 4 -26.68 3.42 -24.00
N LEU A 5 -25.88 2.76 -24.85
CA LEU A 5 -25.78 1.30 -24.84
C LEU A 5 -24.73 0.77 -23.85
N THR A 6 -23.72 1.56 -23.49
CA THR A 6 -22.63 1.11 -22.62
C THR A 6 -22.97 1.21 -21.12
N ALA A 7 -23.74 2.22 -20.71
CA ALA A 7 -24.26 2.31 -19.33
C ALA A 7 -25.34 1.25 -19.04
N LEU A 8 -26.12 0.86 -20.06
CA LEU A 8 -27.10 -0.22 -19.96
C LEU A 8 -26.44 -1.61 -19.93
N ALA A 9 -25.25 -1.76 -20.53
CA ALA A 9 -24.46 -2.99 -20.48
C ALA A 9 -23.76 -3.20 -19.12
N MET A 10 -23.28 -2.13 -18.47
CA MET A 10 -22.66 -2.19 -17.14
C MET A 10 -23.70 -2.33 -16.01
N ALA A 11 -24.84 -1.64 -16.10
CA ALA A 11 -25.99 -1.90 -15.22
C ALA A 11 -26.59 -3.29 -15.48
N GLY A 12 -26.57 -3.76 -16.72
CA GLY A 12 -26.99 -5.11 -17.11
C GLY A 12 -26.09 -6.23 -16.58
N LEU A 13 -24.78 -5.98 -16.41
CA LEU A 13 -23.82 -6.95 -15.85
C LEU A 13 -23.91 -7.06 -14.33
N LEU A 14 -24.21 -5.97 -13.61
CA LEU A 14 -24.49 -6.02 -12.16
C LEU A 14 -25.88 -6.60 -11.85
N LEU A 15 -26.87 -6.36 -12.72
CA LEU A 15 -28.23 -6.94 -12.59
C LEU A 15 -28.34 -8.39 -13.08
N ALA A 16 -27.39 -8.90 -13.88
CA ALA A 16 -27.43 -10.28 -14.39
C ALA A 16 -27.19 -11.36 -13.31
N GLY A 17 -26.58 -10.99 -12.17
CA GLY A 17 -26.40 -11.86 -11.00
C GLY A 17 -27.42 -11.64 -9.88
N CYS A 18 -28.23 -10.58 -9.97
CA CYS A 18 -29.20 -10.21 -8.96
C CYS A 18 -30.51 -10.99 -9.14
N THR A 19 -31.03 -11.55 -8.05
CA THR A 19 -32.30 -12.28 -8.00
C THR A 19 -33.21 -11.71 -6.91
N GLY A 20 -34.46 -12.17 -6.86
CA GLY A 20 -35.38 -11.85 -5.76
C GLY A 20 -35.04 -12.66 -4.51
N VAL A 21 -35.72 -12.38 -3.40
CA VAL A 21 -35.54 -13.11 -2.13
C VAL A 21 -35.84 -14.62 -2.26
N ASP A 22 -36.66 -14.97 -3.24
CA ASP A 22 -37.12 -16.29 -3.65
C ASP A 22 -36.32 -16.87 -4.84
N GLY A 23 -35.14 -16.29 -5.11
CA GLY A 23 -34.20 -16.80 -6.10
C GLY A 23 -33.58 -18.15 -5.71
N LYS A 24 -33.06 -18.88 -6.70
CA LYS A 24 -32.37 -20.16 -6.43
C LYS A 24 -30.93 -19.91 -5.98
N ILE A 25 -30.52 -20.48 -4.86
CA ILE A 25 -29.12 -20.57 -4.44
C ILE A 25 -28.28 -21.48 -5.36
N TYR A 26 -26.97 -21.54 -5.12
CA TYR A 26 -26.10 -22.51 -5.79
C TYR A 26 -26.42 -23.94 -5.34
N GLY A 27 -26.36 -24.89 -6.28
CA GLY A 27 -26.59 -26.30 -5.99
C GLY A 27 -25.37 -26.96 -5.35
N GLN A 28 -25.55 -28.20 -4.91
CA GLN A 28 -24.49 -28.99 -4.28
C GLN A 28 -23.21 -29.08 -5.13
N ARG A 29 -23.33 -29.16 -6.47
CA ARG A 29 -22.16 -29.28 -7.36
C ARG A 29 -21.27 -28.05 -7.28
N GLU A 30 -21.86 -26.85 -7.28
CA GLU A 30 -21.11 -25.60 -7.17
C GLU A 30 -20.51 -25.43 -5.76
N VAL A 31 -21.21 -25.90 -4.72
CA VAL A 31 -20.67 -25.93 -3.35
C VAL A 31 -19.48 -26.87 -3.24
N LEU A 32 -19.56 -28.08 -3.80
CA LEU A 32 -18.45 -29.03 -3.81
C LEU A 32 -17.23 -28.47 -4.55
N ALA A 33 -17.43 -27.84 -5.71
CA ALA A 33 -16.33 -27.20 -6.43
C ALA A 33 -15.66 -26.08 -5.62
N TYR A 34 -16.46 -25.27 -4.92
CA TYR A 34 -15.94 -24.23 -4.02
C TYR A 34 -15.19 -24.81 -2.82
N VAL A 35 -15.65 -25.94 -2.26
CA VAL A 35 -14.96 -26.64 -1.17
C VAL A 35 -13.67 -27.29 -1.68
N ASP A 36 -13.64 -27.86 -2.88
CA ASP A 36 -12.43 -28.43 -3.50
C ASP A 36 -11.33 -27.38 -3.69
N ASP A 37 -11.70 -26.13 -3.97
CA ASP A 37 -10.74 -25.02 -4.09
C ASP A 37 -10.13 -24.60 -2.75
N LEU A 38 -10.79 -24.89 -1.62
CA LEU A 38 -10.38 -24.47 -0.28
C LEU A 38 -9.77 -25.61 0.56
N CYS A 39 -10.34 -26.81 0.47
CA CYS A 39 -9.98 -27.97 1.26
C CYS A 39 -9.12 -28.91 0.42
N SER A 40 -7.82 -28.94 0.71
CA SER A 40 -6.88 -29.85 0.03
C SER A 40 -6.98 -31.30 0.52
N GLU A 41 -7.61 -31.50 1.68
CA GLU A 41 -7.77 -32.82 2.30
C GLU A 41 -8.90 -33.63 1.63
N PRO A 42 -8.77 -34.96 1.54
CA PRO A 42 -9.91 -35.80 1.22
C PRO A 42 -11.02 -35.65 2.27
N TYR A 43 -12.25 -35.37 1.84
CA TYR A 43 -13.39 -35.15 2.73
C TYR A 43 -14.64 -35.94 2.30
N ASP A 44 -15.60 -36.05 3.22
CA ASP A 44 -16.93 -36.60 2.98
C ASP A 44 -18.01 -35.56 3.29
N LEU A 45 -19.00 -35.44 2.39
CA LEU A 45 -20.25 -34.72 2.68
C LEU A 45 -21.14 -35.62 3.54
N VAL A 46 -21.36 -35.24 4.80
CA VAL A 46 -22.07 -36.07 5.79
C VAL A 46 -23.50 -35.59 6.06
N GLY A 47 -23.84 -34.35 5.67
CA GLY A 47 -25.17 -33.80 5.90
C GLY A 47 -25.50 -32.63 4.98
N THR A 48 -26.78 -32.44 4.72
CA THR A 48 -27.34 -31.25 4.07
C THR A 48 -28.60 -30.81 4.80
N GLU A 49 -28.72 -29.52 5.10
CA GLU A 49 -29.83 -28.96 5.84
C GLU A 49 -30.24 -27.60 5.27
N LEU A 50 -31.54 -27.44 4.99
CA LEU A 50 -32.11 -26.13 4.64
C LEU A 50 -32.35 -25.34 5.93
N VAL A 51 -31.44 -24.42 6.25
CA VAL A 51 -31.43 -23.63 7.48
C VAL A 51 -32.46 -22.49 7.42
N ALA A 52 -32.65 -21.90 6.25
CA ALA A 52 -33.68 -20.89 5.99
C ALA A 52 -34.33 -21.07 4.62
N GLN A 53 -35.62 -20.72 4.52
CA GLN A 53 -36.42 -20.85 3.28
C GLN A 53 -36.68 -19.52 2.58
N LEU A 54 -36.41 -18.38 3.23
CA LEU A 54 -36.64 -17.05 2.64
C LEU A 54 -35.83 -15.96 3.39
N PRO A 55 -34.69 -15.50 2.85
CA PRO A 55 -33.98 -16.08 1.71
C PRO A 55 -33.53 -17.52 1.97
N ASP A 56 -33.33 -18.28 0.88
CA ASP A 56 -32.79 -19.65 0.95
C ASP A 56 -31.37 -19.64 1.55
N ASP A 57 -31.13 -20.52 2.52
CA ASP A 57 -29.82 -20.85 3.09
C ASP A 57 -29.72 -22.38 3.24
N MET A 58 -28.86 -22.99 2.42
CA MET A 58 -28.56 -24.41 2.50
C MET A 58 -27.17 -24.60 3.12
N ARG A 59 -27.14 -25.31 4.25
CA ARG A 59 -25.91 -25.76 4.91
C ARG A 59 -25.52 -27.16 4.42
N TYR A 60 -24.23 -27.33 4.17
CA TYR A 60 -23.58 -28.58 3.83
C TYR A 60 -22.56 -28.88 4.91
N ASP A 61 -22.66 -30.06 5.52
CA ASP A 61 -21.79 -30.51 6.61
C ASP A 61 -20.74 -31.49 6.06
N PHE A 62 -19.47 -31.22 6.31
CA PHE A 62 -18.33 -32.00 5.82
C PHE A 62 -17.45 -32.49 6.95
N VAL A 63 -16.77 -33.62 6.71
CA VAL A 63 -15.75 -34.15 7.61
C VAL A 63 -14.53 -34.62 6.80
N THR A 64 -13.33 -34.14 7.15
CA THR A 64 -12.07 -34.61 6.53
C THR A 64 -11.80 -36.07 6.92
N ARG A 65 -11.33 -36.89 6.00
CA ARG A 65 -11.13 -38.33 6.22
C ARG A 65 -9.93 -38.66 7.12
N GLU A 66 -8.88 -37.85 7.07
CA GLU A 66 -7.62 -38.18 7.76
C GLU A 66 -7.69 -37.86 9.25
N ARG A 67 -8.20 -36.67 9.60
CA ARG A 67 -8.21 -36.16 10.98
C ARG A 67 -9.60 -35.90 11.55
N GLY A 68 -10.65 -36.16 10.79
CA GLY A 68 -12.03 -35.99 11.26
C GLY A 68 -12.42 -34.54 11.55
N LEU A 69 -11.74 -33.55 10.94
CA LEU A 69 -12.08 -32.14 11.08
C LEU A 69 -13.45 -31.88 10.44
N ALA A 70 -14.39 -31.42 11.25
CA ALA A 70 -15.72 -31.05 10.80
C ALA A 70 -15.75 -29.58 10.38
N PHE A 71 -16.37 -29.29 9.24
CA PHE A 71 -16.57 -27.94 8.72
C PHE A 71 -17.87 -27.87 7.91
N THR A 72 -18.34 -26.67 7.65
CA THR A 72 -19.59 -26.40 6.95
C THR A 72 -19.40 -25.41 5.81
N ALA A 73 -20.20 -25.59 4.77
CA ALA A 73 -20.37 -24.58 3.73
C ALA A 73 -21.84 -24.16 3.64
N HIS A 74 -22.08 -22.90 3.34
CA HIS A 74 -23.41 -22.34 3.14
C HIS A 74 -23.55 -21.83 1.71
N SER A 75 -24.69 -22.14 1.09
CA SER A 75 -25.12 -21.56 -0.17
C SER A 75 -26.32 -20.68 0.10
N THR A 76 -26.15 -19.37 -0.03
CA THR A 76 -27.12 -18.38 0.44
C THR A 76 -27.48 -17.35 -0.62
N LEU A 77 -28.61 -16.69 -0.43
CA LEU A 77 -28.90 -15.40 -1.04
C LEU A 77 -28.60 -14.27 -0.05
N SER A 78 -27.62 -13.44 -0.40
CA SER A 78 -27.24 -12.26 0.37
C SER A 78 -27.88 -11.01 -0.20
N GLN A 79 -28.56 -10.22 0.64
CA GLN A 79 -29.19 -8.97 0.22
C GLN A 79 -28.13 -7.95 -0.22
N VAL A 80 -28.32 -7.35 -1.39
CA VAL A 80 -27.45 -6.29 -1.89
C VAL A 80 -27.76 -5.00 -1.11
N VAL A 81 -26.72 -4.37 -0.57
CA VAL A 81 -26.81 -3.10 0.15
C VAL A 81 -26.11 -2.02 -0.69
N ILE A 82 -26.78 -0.89 -0.89
CA ILE A 82 -26.24 0.29 -1.58
C ILE A 82 -26.37 1.47 -0.62
N ASP A 83 -25.26 2.19 -0.35
CA ASP A 83 -25.22 3.31 0.60
C ASP A 83 -25.87 2.99 1.96
N ALA A 84 -25.48 1.83 2.52
CA ALA A 84 -26.02 1.27 3.77
C ALA A 84 -27.55 1.03 3.78
N SER A 85 -28.20 1.12 2.61
CA SER A 85 -29.63 0.88 2.46
C SER A 85 -29.88 -0.50 1.83
N PRO A 86 -30.68 -1.36 2.47
CA PRO A 86 -31.01 -2.68 1.94
C PRO A 86 -31.84 -2.53 0.66
N THR A 87 -31.46 -3.23 -0.40
CA THR A 87 -32.20 -3.23 -1.67
C THR A 87 -33.14 -4.42 -1.78
N VAL A 88 -34.00 -4.43 -2.80
CA VAL A 88 -34.83 -5.60 -3.11
C VAL A 88 -34.06 -6.72 -3.83
N PHE A 89 -32.79 -6.50 -4.15
CA PHE A 89 -31.96 -7.44 -4.91
C PHE A 89 -31.12 -8.32 -3.98
N TYR A 90 -30.94 -9.56 -4.39
CA TYR A 90 -30.10 -10.55 -3.72
C TYR A 90 -29.04 -11.08 -4.67
N THR A 91 -27.86 -11.37 -4.15
CA THR A 91 -26.80 -12.07 -4.88
C THR A 91 -26.58 -13.45 -4.28
N LYS A 92 -26.20 -14.42 -5.11
CA LYS A 92 -25.83 -15.75 -4.63
C LYS A 92 -24.43 -15.69 -4.04
N SER A 93 -24.22 -16.38 -2.93
CA SER A 93 -22.91 -16.52 -2.28
C SER A 93 -22.71 -17.94 -1.77
N ILE A 94 -21.47 -18.41 -1.85
CA ILE A 94 -21.01 -19.60 -1.13
C ILE A 94 -20.01 -19.13 -0.09
N THR A 95 -20.15 -19.60 1.15
CA THR A 95 -19.16 -19.41 2.21
C THR A 95 -18.79 -20.77 2.78
N CYS A 96 -17.55 -20.92 3.25
CA CYS A 96 -17.07 -22.15 3.87
C CYS A 96 -16.22 -21.79 5.09
N ASN A 97 -16.44 -22.47 6.22
CA ASN A 97 -15.68 -22.21 7.45
C ASN A 97 -14.47 -23.14 7.63
N TYR A 98 -14.05 -23.89 6.60
CA TYR A 98 -12.91 -24.81 6.68
C TYR A 98 -11.66 -24.16 7.25
N VAL A 99 -11.27 -22.97 6.76
CA VAL A 99 -10.12 -22.22 7.29
C VAL A 99 -10.27 -21.90 8.77
N GLN A 100 -11.47 -21.46 9.20
CA GLN A 100 -11.75 -21.17 10.61
C GLN A 100 -11.67 -22.44 11.46
N ALA A 101 -12.16 -23.57 10.94
CA ALA A 101 -12.09 -24.87 11.60
C ALA A 101 -10.63 -25.34 11.76
N VAL A 102 -9.79 -25.13 10.75
CA VAL A 102 -8.34 -25.38 10.82
C VAL A 102 -7.69 -24.49 11.87
N HIS A 103 -7.93 -23.18 11.85
CA HIS A 103 -7.36 -22.24 12.82
C HIS A 103 -7.74 -22.57 14.26
N ALA A 104 -8.98 -23.01 14.50
CA ALA A 104 -9.46 -23.41 15.83
C ALA A 104 -8.67 -24.57 16.45
N LEU A 105 -7.99 -25.40 15.65
CA LEU A 105 -7.13 -26.48 16.18
C LEU A 105 -5.87 -25.96 16.88
N TYR A 106 -5.40 -24.77 16.46
CA TYR A 106 -4.08 -24.25 16.85
C TYR A 106 -4.16 -22.95 17.66
N GLN A 107 -5.23 -22.18 17.50
CA GLN A 107 -5.35 -20.81 18.01
C GLN A 107 -5.05 -20.71 19.52
N ASP A 108 -5.62 -21.58 20.34
CA ASP A 108 -5.40 -21.54 21.80
C ASP A 108 -3.93 -21.81 22.18
N GLN A 109 -3.27 -22.73 21.48
CA GLN A 109 -1.88 -23.06 21.73
C GLN A 109 -0.95 -21.92 21.28
N VAL A 110 -1.24 -21.32 20.12
CA VAL A 110 -0.53 -20.17 19.57
C VAL A 110 -0.65 -18.99 20.53
N GLN A 111 -1.85 -18.65 20.99
CA GLN A 111 -2.07 -17.57 21.95
C GLN A 111 -1.38 -17.85 23.28
N ALA A 112 -1.41 -19.10 23.77
CA ALA A 112 -0.70 -19.49 24.98
C ALA A 112 0.83 -19.41 24.83
N ALA A 113 1.37 -19.64 23.63
CA ALA A 113 2.79 -19.47 23.34
C ALA A 113 3.19 -17.99 23.29
N LEU A 114 2.42 -17.16 22.59
CA LEU A 114 2.62 -15.71 22.54
C LEU A 114 2.57 -15.08 23.93
N ALA A 115 1.63 -15.50 24.77
CA ALA A 115 1.47 -15.02 26.14
C ALA A 115 2.65 -15.34 27.09
N ARG A 116 3.59 -16.21 26.69
CA ARG A 116 4.84 -16.46 27.43
C ARG A 116 5.92 -15.41 27.13
N GLY A 117 5.79 -14.69 26.01
CA GLY A 117 6.71 -13.63 25.64
C GLY A 117 6.63 -12.47 26.63
N ARG A 118 7.79 -11.99 27.08
CA ARG A 118 7.89 -10.90 28.06
C ARG A 118 7.27 -9.59 27.57
N THR A 119 7.24 -9.39 26.25
CA THR A 119 6.75 -8.17 25.61
C THR A 119 5.35 -8.30 25.01
N TRP A 120 4.66 -9.41 25.27
CA TRP A 120 3.29 -9.63 24.81
C TRP A 120 2.29 -8.73 25.55
N MET A 121 1.37 -8.13 24.79
CA MET A 121 0.29 -7.29 25.30
C MET A 121 -1.06 -7.97 25.02
N PRO A 122 -1.60 -8.74 25.98
CA PRO A 122 -2.77 -9.60 25.74
C PRO A 122 -4.05 -8.82 25.38
N ASP A 123 -4.24 -7.62 25.94
CA ASP A 123 -5.43 -6.81 25.69
C ASP A 123 -5.49 -6.26 24.26
N TYR A 124 -4.35 -6.22 23.57
CA TYR A 124 -4.22 -5.64 22.22
C TYR A 124 -3.83 -6.67 21.16
N GLY A 125 -3.28 -7.82 21.57
CA GLY A 125 -2.73 -8.81 20.65
C GLY A 125 -1.41 -8.36 19.99
N TRP A 126 -0.64 -7.49 20.66
CA TRP A 126 0.58 -6.88 20.12
C TRP A 126 1.83 -7.38 20.85
N MET A 127 2.99 -7.27 20.23
CA MET A 127 4.28 -7.31 20.93
C MET A 127 5.00 -5.98 20.78
N TYR A 128 5.58 -5.51 21.87
CA TYR A 128 6.39 -4.29 21.85
C TYR A 128 7.88 -4.57 21.96
N LEU A 129 8.68 -3.60 21.53
CA LEU A 129 10.12 -3.55 21.75
C LEU A 129 10.45 -2.20 22.39
N VAL A 130 11.44 -2.17 23.28
CA VAL A 130 11.96 -0.92 23.85
C VAL A 130 13.36 -0.65 23.31
N GLU A 131 14.15 -1.71 23.12
CA GLU A 131 15.52 -1.64 22.62
C GLU A 131 15.75 -2.67 21.52
N PHE A 132 16.81 -2.47 20.73
CA PHE A 132 17.18 -3.41 19.67
C PHE A 132 17.44 -4.83 20.21
N ALA A 133 17.95 -4.95 21.44
CA ALA A 133 18.22 -6.23 22.09
C ALA A 133 16.96 -7.06 22.39
N ASP A 134 15.77 -6.45 22.38
CA ASP A 134 14.51 -7.18 22.56
C ASP A 134 14.14 -8.04 21.32
N LEU A 135 14.80 -7.81 20.18
CA LEU A 135 14.50 -8.55 18.94
C LEU A 135 14.70 -10.06 19.08
N ASP A 136 15.71 -10.53 19.80
CA ASP A 136 15.92 -11.97 19.97
C ASP A 136 14.75 -12.62 20.72
N ASP A 137 14.29 -12.02 21.82
CA ASP A 137 13.16 -12.51 22.64
C ASP A 137 11.84 -12.48 21.84
N VAL A 138 11.62 -11.40 21.08
CA VAL A 138 10.45 -11.28 20.19
C VAL A 138 10.49 -12.34 19.09
N VAL A 139 11.62 -12.49 18.40
CA VAL A 139 11.78 -13.49 17.32
C VAL A 139 11.60 -14.90 17.86
N ASP A 140 12.23 -15.23 18.99
CA ASP A 140 12.12 -16.57 19.57
C ASP A 140 10.69 -16.87 20.05
N THR A 141 9.98 -15.87 20.59
CA THR A 141 8.56 -16.02 20.96
C THR A 141 7.67 -16.24 19.73
N LEU A 142 7.86 -15.42 18.68
CA LEU A 142 7.11 -15.55 17.43
C LEU A 142 7.34 -16.91 16.79
N LEU A 143 8.58 -17.41 16.76
CA LEU A 143 8.90 -18.73 16.20
C LEU A 143 8.34 -19.88 17.04
N ALA A 144 8.34 -19.76 18.36
CA ALA A 144 7.72 -20.75 19.23
C ALA A 144 6.21 -20.85 18.98
N ALA A 145 5.55 -19.72 18.69
CA ALA A 145 4.14 -19.68 18.33
C ALA A 145 3.91 -20.16 16.88
N ASP A 146 4.74 -19.74 15.93
CA ASP A 146 4.69 -20.13 14.52
C ASP A 146 4.82 -21.65 14.34
N ALA A 147 5.78 -22.26 15.03
CA ALA A 147 6.07 -23.69 14.94
C ALA A 147 4.90 -24.60 15.36
N LEU A 148 3.93 -24.07 16.11
CA LEU A 148 2.71 -24.81 16.47
C LEU A 148 1.79 -25.03 15.27
N TYR A 149 1.90 -24.21 14.23
CA TYR A 149 1.11 -24.32 13.00
C TYR A 149 1.81 -25.14 11.90
N THR A 150 3.13 -25.35 12.01
CA THR A 150 3.91 -26.19 11.07
C THR A 150 3.31 -27.59 10.81
N PRO A 151 2.73 -28.32 11.81
CA PRO A 151 2.11 -29.62 11.56
C PRO A 151 0.99 -29.60 10.51
N GLU A 152 0.38 -28.45 10.24
CA GLU A 152 -0.66 -28.29 9.23
C GLU A 152 -0.18 -28.59 7.80
N LEU A 153 1.14 -28.49 7.55
CA LEU A 153 1.76 -28.86 6.29
C LEU A 153 1.59 -30.35 5.92
N ALA A 154 1.17 -31.20 6.86
CA ALA A 154 0.80 -32.58 6.56
C ALA A 154 -0.52 -32.69 5.78
N TYR A 155 -1.39 -31.68 5.86
CA TYR A 155 -2.78 -31.71 5.37
C TYR A 155 -3.04 -30.67 4.27
N ASN A 156 -2.38 -29.51 4.34
CA ASN A 156 -2.55 -28.42 3.38
C ASN A 156 -1.20 -27.98 2.80
N PRO A 157 -1.18 -27.50 1.55
CA PRO A 157 0.06 -27.08 0.89
C PRO A 157 0.64 -25.80 1.52
N PRO A 158 1.95 -25.53 1.37
CA PRO A 158 2.60 -24.33 1.92
C PRO A 158 1.90 -23.01 1.57
N GLU A 159 1.38 -22.89 0.35
CA GLU A 159 0.66 -21.71 -0.14
C GLU A 159 -0.65 -21.47 0.63
N PHE A 160 -1.33 -22.53 1.07
CA PHE A 160 -2.54 -22.42 1.89
C PHE A 160 -2.22 -21.75 3.22
N LEU A 161 -1.15 -22.17 3.90
CA LEU A 161 -0.74 -21.60 5.18
C LEU A 161 -0.26 -20.14 5.04
N GLN A 162 0.36 -19.79 3.90
CA GLN A 162 0.77 -18.41 3.61
C GLN A 162 -0.44 -17.47 3.43
N GLN A 163 -1.48 -17.95 2.76
CA GLN A 163 -2.71 -17.19 2.54
C GLN A 163 -3.63 -17.19 3.77
N ASN A 164 -3.51 -18.20 4.64
CA ASN A 164 -4.35 -18.40 5.81
C ASN A 164 -3.48 -18.56 7.09
N PRO A 165 -2.72 -17.52 7.49
CA PRO A 165 -1.96 -17.55 8.73
C PRO A 165 -2.89 -17.73 9.92
N VAL A 166 -2.46 -18.51 10.92
CA VAL A 166 -3.26 -18.79 12.12
C VAL A 166 -3.47 -17.54 12.98
N ALA A 167 -2.52 -16.61 12.94
CA ALA A 167 -2.61 -15.31 13.58
C ALA A 167 -1.67 -14.29 12.90
N GLY A 168 -1.97 -13.01 13.06
CA GLY A 168 -1.05 -11.91 12.78
C GLY A 168 -0.66 -11.22 14.08
N VAL A 169 0.63 -10.97 14.28
CA VAL A 169 1.15 -10.26 15.46
C VAL A 169 1.64 -8.89 15.04
N HIS A 170 1.02 -7.85 15.61
CA HIS A 170 1.45 -6.48 15.40
C HIS A 170 2.66 -6.15 16.25
N LEU A 171 3.73 -5.66 15.62
CA LEU A 171 4.98 -5.29 16.28
C LEU A 171 5.14 -3.78 16.34
N VAL A 172 5.42 -3.30 17.54
CA VAL A 172 5.60 -1.86 17.79
C VAL A 172 6.84 -1.58 18.60
N TRP A 173 7.40 -0.39 18.43
CA TRP A 173 8.40 0.15 19.33
C TRP A 173 7.77 1.18 20.26
N GLN A 174 8.21 1.14 21.51
CA GLN A 174 7.76 1.96 22.61
C GLN A 174 8.99 2.57 23.28
N ARG A 175 8.90 3.81 23.76
CA ARG A 175 10.06 4.46 24.41
C ARG A 175 10.42 3.79 25.74
N SER A 176 9.45 3.16 26.39
CA SER A 176 9.63 2.44 27.65
C SER A 176 8.51 1.41 27.87
N ALA A 177 8.75 0.45 28.75
CA ALA A 177 7.72 -0.50 29.18
C ALA A 177 6.54 0.18 29.90
N ALA A 178 6.76 1.32 30.56
CA ALA A 178 5.69 2.09 31.18
C ALA A 178 4.76 2.73 30.13
N GLU A 179 5.32 3.30 29.06
CA GLU A 179 4.53 3.80 27.93
C GLU A 179 3.79 2.68 27.19
N ALA A 180 4.41 1.49 27.07
CA ALA A 180 3.76 0.31 26.52
C ALA A 180 2.51 -0.07 27.32
N ALA A 181 2.59 -0.08 28.66
CA ALA A 181 1.44 -0.37 29.52
C ALA A 181 0.31 0.67 29.40
N GLU A 182 0.62 1.93 29.08
CA GLU A 182 -0.38 2.98 28.86
C GLU A 182 -0.95 3.00 27.44
N HIS A 183 -0.27 2.35 26.48
CA HIS A 183 -0.65 2.26 25.07
C HIS A 183 -0.93 3.64 24.42
N LYS A 184 -0.04 4.62 24.64
CA LYS A 184 -0.24 6.01 24.16
C LYS A 184 0.64 6.42 22.98
N THR A 185 1.85 5.89 22.88
CA THR A 185 2.87 6.39 21.94
C THR A 185 3.66 5.23 21.34
N TRP A 186 3.35 4.83 20.09
CA TRP A 186 4.04 3.71 19.44
C TRP A 186 4.52 4.06 18.04
N VAL A 187 5.61 3.40 17.63
CA VAL A 187 6.08 3.39 16.25
C VAL A 187 5.82 2.01 15.68
N ASN A 188 5.13 1.93 14.55
CA ASN A 188 4.81 0.67 13.89
C ASN A 188 6.05 0.07 13.21
N LEU A 189 6.45 -1.14 13.63
CA LEU A 189 7.49 -1.91 12.96
C LEU A 189 6.90 -2.72 11.80
N GLY A 190 5.76 -3.37 12.03
CA GLY A 190 5.00 -4.08 11.02
C GLY A 190 4.24 -5.25 11.62
N ASP A 191 3.70 -6.10 10.76
CA ASP A 191 2.95 -7.29 11.15
C ASP A 191 3.72 -8.57 10.78
N VAL A 192 3.68 -9.55 11.67
CA VAL A 192 4.22 -10.89 11.43
C VAL A 192 3.08 -11.89 11.39
N SER A 193 2.85 -12.45 10.21
CA SER A 193 1.94 -13.57 10.01
C SER A 193 2.58 -14.87 10.50
N LEU A 194 1.86 -15.61 11.34
CA LEU A 194 2.25 -16.94 11.81
C LEU A 194 1.74 -17.99 10.81
N THR A 195 2.65 -18.46 9.96
CA THR A 195 2.38 -19.35 8.82
C THR A 195 2.94 -20.75 9.02
N GLY A 196 3.61 -21.02 10.14
CA GLY A 196 4.30 -22.29 10.41
C GLY A 196 5.54 -22.53 9.55
N GLN A 197 6.02 -21.50 8.86
CA GLN A 197 7.08 -21.55 7.85
C GLN A 197 8.15 -20.48 8.07
N GLN A 198 8.16 -19.81 9.22
CA GLN A 198 9.11 -18.73 9.48
C GLN A 198 10.50 -19.30 9.82
N GLU A 199 11.53 -18.79 9.16
CA GLU A 199 12.92 -19.11 9.45
C GLU A 199 13.54 -18.05 10.36
N ARG A 200 14.24 -18.47 11.42
CA ARG A 200 14.74 -17.57 12.47
C ARG A 200 15.56 -16.41 11.92
N GLN A 201 16.56 -16.71 11.11
CA GLN A 201 17.49 -15.70 10.60
C GLN A 201 16.79 -14.73 9.64
N ALA A 202 15.90 -15.24 8.77
CA ALA A 202 15.15 -14.41 7.84
C ALA A 202 14.17 -13.46 8.56
N LEU A 203 13.47 -13.97 9.59
CA LEU A 203 12.59 -13.16 10.43
C LEU A 203 13.39 -12.09 11.19
N TYR A 204 14.49 -12.48 11.84
CA TYR A 204 15.35 -11.57 12.57
C TYR A 204 15.89 -10.46 11.65
N ASP A 205 16.46 -10.81 10.51
CA ASP A 205 17.05 -9.83 9.58
C ASP A 205 15.98 -8.86 9.05
N ARG A 206 14.78 -9.36 8.72
CA ARG A 206 13.65 -8.51 8.29
C ARG A 206 13.28 -7.49 9.37
N LEU A 207 13.13 -7.93 10.62
CA LEU A 207 12.79 -7.03 11.73
C LEU A 207 13.93 -6.08 12.08
N ALA A 208 15.18 -6.55 12.05
CA ALA A 208 16.37 -5.75 12.30
C ALA A 208 16.56 -4.65 11.24
N HIS A 209 16.40 -4.97 9.95
CA HIS A 209 16.45 -3.99 8.87
C HIS A 209 15.35 -2.93 9.01
N ARG A 210 14.15 -3.33 9.44
CA ARG A 210 13.04 -2.42 9.67
C ARG A 210 13.28 -1.51 10.87
N TYR A 211 13.73 -2.06 12.00
CA TYR A 211 14.12 -1.28 13.18
C TYR A 211 15.22 -0.28 12.82
N ALA A 212 16.27 -0.72 12.11
CA ALA A 212 17.36 0.14 11.68
C ALA A 212 16.88 1.26 10.75
N GLN A 213 15.97 0.97 9.81
CA GLN A 213 15.38 2.01 8.97
C GLN A 213 14.62 3.05 9.79
N LEU A 214 13.84 2.62 10.78
CA LEU A 214 13.09 3.54 11.66
C LEU A 214 14.02 4.36 12.57
N CYS A 215 15.23 3.89 12.87
CA CYS A 215 16.26 4.69 13.52
C CYS A 215 16.81 5.77 12.58
N VAL A 216 17.10 5.42 11.32
CA VAL A 216 17.57 6.36 10.29
C VAL A 216 16.51 7.43 10.02
N ASP A 217 15.25 7.04 9.89
CA ASP A 217 14.10 7.95 9.78
C ASP A 217 13.83 8.78 11.06
N SER A 218 14.64 8.64 12.12
CA SER A 218 14.50 9.32 13.42
C SER A 218 13.16 9.08 14.14
N LYS A 219 12.43 8.00 13.78
CA LYS A 219 11.19 7.59 14.44
C LYS A 219 11.47 6.84 15.74
N ILE A 220 12.52 6.01 15.74
CA ILE A 220 13.04 5.35 16.94
C ILE A 220 14.24 6.15 17.44
N THR A 221 14.13 6.69 18.64
CA THR A 221 15.20 7.53 19.23
C THR A 221 16.33 6.72 19.86
N ASN A 222 16.17 5.41 20.00
CA ASN A 222 17.15 4.51 20.58
C ASN A 222 17.82 3.62 19.53
N ALA A 223 18.80 4.19 18.83
CA ALA A 223 19.67 3.46 17.90
C ALA A 223 20.82 2.73 18.60
N ALA A 224 20.93 2.83 19.93
CA ALA A 224 21.99 2.16 20.67
C ALA A 224 21.84 0.64 20.54
N GLY A 225 22.96 -0.03 20.24
CA GLY A 225 22.99 -1.49 20.09
C GLY A 225 22.56 -2.02 18.73
N VAL A 226 22.13 -1.17 17.78
CA VAL A 226 21.88 -1.60 16.39
C VAL A 226 23.24 -1.90 15.71
N PRO A 227 23.47 -3.13 15.21
CA PRO A 227 24.70 -3.47 14.51
C PRO A 227 24.88 -2.64 13.24
N GLU A 228 26.12 -2.16 13.00
CA GLU A 228 26.47 -1.32 11.85
C GLU A 228 26.04 -1.93 10.50
N ARG A 229 26.10 -3.26 10.37
CA ARG A 229 25.67 -3.98 9.16
C ARG A 229 24.21 -3.70 8.75
N TYR A 230 23.33 -3.36 9.69
CA TYR A 230 21.94 -3.03 9.40
C TYR A 230 21.73 -1.54 9.12
N LEU A 231 22.66 -0.68 9.53
CA LEU A 231 22.64 0.76 9.28
C LEU A 231 23.37 1.14 7.99
N ALA A 232 24.37 0.36 7.59
CA ALA A 232 25.21 0.64 6.44
C ALA A 232 24.38 0.79 5.15
N GLY A 233 24.62 1.89 4.42
CA GLY A 233 23.96 2.16 3.14
C GLY A 233 22.48 2.55 3.26
N LYS A 234 21.95 2.78 4.46
CA LYS A 234 20.58 3.27 4.64
C LYS A 234 20.53 4.79 4.50
N HIS A 235 19.42 5.24 3.90
CA HIS A 235 19.07 6.64 3.74
C HIS A 235 17.76 6.93 4.45
N VAL A 236 17.54 8.18 4.86
CA VAL A 236 16.22 8.61 5.37
C VAL A 236 15.17 8.38 4.29
N SER A 237 14.13 7.60 4.61
CA SER A 237 13.14 7.15 3.62
C SER A 237 12.35 8.31 2.99
N ARG A 238 12.15 9.40 3.73
CA ARG A 238 11.38 10.57 3.29
C ARG A 238 11.96 11.85 3.89
N LEU A 239 12.18 12.85 3.04
CA LEU A 239 12.57 14.20 3.43
C LEU A 239 11.36 15.10 3.22
N ASP A 240 10.83 15.64 4.32
CA ASP A 240 9.59 16.45 4.32
C ASP A 240 9.85 17.94 4.07
N LEU A 241 11.11 18.37 3.95
CA LEU A 241 11.47 19.75 3.68
C LEU A 241 12.13 19.87 2.31
N ILE A 242 11.56 20.69 1.43
CA ILE A 242 12.19 21.09 0.18
C ILE A 242 12.61 22.55 0.29
N MET A 243 13.89 22.81 0.03
CA MET A 243 14.48 24.15 0.06
C MET A 243 14.90 24.55 -1.36
N LEU A 244 14.53 25.74 -1.81
CA LEU A 244 14.96 26.31 -3.08
C LEU A 244 15.67 27.64 -2.83
N ASP A 245 16.95 27.73 -3.21
CA ASP A 245 17.82 28.89 -2.95
C ASP A 245 17.79 29.34 -1.47
N GLY A 246 17.68 28.37 -0.56
CA GLY A 246 17.65 28.61 0.90
C GLY A 246 16.27 29.01 1.45
N VAL A 247 15.22 29.01 0.64
CA VAL A 247 13.83 29.29 1.06
C VAL A 247 13.01 28.00 1.05
N PRO A 248 12.24 27.68 2.10
CA PRO A 248 11.32 26.55 2.10
C PRO A 248 10.24 26.69 1.02
N MET A 249 10.00 25.62 0.26
CA MET A 249 8.88 25.53 -0.68
C MET A 249 7.61 25.15 0.10
N ALA A 250 6.61 26.02 0.11
CA ALA A 250 5.38 25.83 0.90
C ALA A 250 4.28 25.03 0.18
N TYR A 251 4.30 25.00 -1.16
CA TYR A 251 3.32 24.31 -2.01
C TYR A 251 1.86 24.70 -1.69
N ASP A 252 1.66 25.91 -1.18
CA ASP A 252 0.39 26.41 -0.64
C ASP A 252 -0.30 27.43 -1.55
N THR A 253 0.15 27.53 -2.81
CA THR A 253 -0.50 28.41 -3.79
C THR A 253 -1.93 27.91 -4.01
N ALA A 254 -2.91 28.62 -3.47
CA ALA A 254 -4.33 28.25 -3.63
C ALA A 254 -4.92 28.66 -4.99
N ASP A 255 -4.21 29.52 -5.73
CA ASP A 255 -4.64 30.03 -7.02
C ASP A 255 -4.47 28.97 -8.12
N ASN A 256 -5.61 28.43 -8.58
CA ASN A 256 -5.72 27.59 -9.75
C ASN A 256 -6.33 28.38 -10.91
N PRO A 257 -5.52 28.93 -11.82
CA PRO A 257 -6.03 29.72 -12.94
C PRO A 257 -6.70 28.87 -14.03
N TYR A 258 -6.64 27.54 -13.93
CA TYR A 258 -7.05 26.63 -15.01
C TYR A 258 -8.35 25.88 -14.72
N ASN A 259 -8.79 25.76 -13.46
CA ASN A 259 -10.10 25.21 -13.14
C ASN A 259 -10.69 25.76 -11.82
N GLN A 260 -11.93 25.39 -11.52
CA GLN A 260 -12.68 25.88 -10.35
C GLN A 260 -12.33 25.16 -9.03
N PHE A 261 -11.57 24.07 -9.08
CA PHE A 261 -11.15 23.31 -7.90
C PHE A 261 -9.81 23.84 -7.37
N GLY A 262 -9.61 23.76 -6.05
CA GLY A 262 -8.32 24.09 -5.44
C GLY A 262 -7.20 23.17 -5.95
N LEU A 263 -5.96 23.48 -5.60
CA LEU A 263 -4.80 22.62 -5.88
C LEU A 263 -4.59 21.59 -4.76
N THR A 264 -4.03 20.44 -5.11
CA THR A 264 -3.57 19.38 -4.19
C THR A 264 -2.05 19.28 -4.17
N THR A 265 -1.37 20.37 -4.54
CA THR A 265 0.09 20.35 -4.70
C THR A 265 0.80 20.09 -3.38
N ASP A 266 0.26 20.58 -2.27
CA ASP A 266 0.77 20.44 -0.90
C ASP A 266 1.01 18.98 -0.49
N ASP A 267 0.19 18.05 -0.98
CA ASP A 267 0.38 16.62 -0.75
C ASP A 267 1.74 16.11 -1.24
N PHE A 268 2.38 16.80 -2.19
CA PHE A 268 3.62 16.39 -2.87
C PHE A 268 4.88 17.15 -2.41
N ALA A 269 4.80 17.93 -1.32
CA ALA A 269 5.92 18.72 -0.78
C ALA A 269 6.97 17.87 -0.03
N TYR A 270 7.49 16.82 -0.68
CA TYR A 270 8.46 15.90 -0.09
C TYR A 270 9.33 15.24 -1.16
N SER A 271 10.41 14.60 -0.73
CA SER A 271 11.14 13.60 -1.52
C SER A 271 11.18 12.27 -0.80
N TRP A 272 11.34 11.17 -1.54
CA TRP A 272 11.51 9.83 -0.96
C TRP A 272 12.77 9.17 -1.52
N TYR A 273 13.40 8.30 -0.73
CA TYR A 273 14.48 7.45 -1.23
C TYR A 273 13.88 6.19 -1.85
N SER A 274 14.22 5.88 -3.11
CA SER A 274 13.87 4.60 -3.73
C SER A 274 15.07 3.66 -3.65
N ASP A 275 14.93 2.56 -2.91
CA ASP A 275 15.94 1.51 -2.86
C ASP A 275 16.15 0.84 -4.23
N ALA A 276 15.10 0.77 -5.05
CA ALA A 276 15.16 0.16 -6.39
C ALA A 276 15.97 1.01 -7.37
N VAL A 277 15.89 2.33 -7.25
CA VAL A 277 16.62 3.29 -8.10
C VAL A 277 17.99 3.66 -7.49
N GLY A 278 18.10 3.62 -6.17
CA GLY A 278 19.30 4.01 -5.42
C GLY A 278 19.51 5.53 -5.32
N ASP A 279 18.44 6.32 -5.42
CA ASP A 279 18.47 7.78 -5.33
C ASP A 279 17.20 8.32 -4.66
N TYR A 280 17.26 9.57 -4.23
CA TYR A 280 16.08 10.34 -3.89
C TYR A 280 15.25 10.63 -5.15
N MET A 281 13.94 10.74 -4.96
CA MET A 281 12.97 10.99 -6.01
C MET A 281 11.96 12.06 -5.59
N LEU A 282 11.39 12.74 -6.58
CA LEU A 282 10.29 13.69 -6.40
C LEU A 282 9.16 13.37 -7.38
N ALA A 283 7.95 13.74 -6.98
CA ALA A 283 6.82 13.75 -7.89
C ALA A 283 6.92 14.98 -8.81
N ALA A 284 6.59 14.78 -10.08
CA ALA A 284 6.34 15.83 -11.06
C ALA A 284 4.94 15.61 -11.64
N ASP A 285 4.13 16.67 -11.73
CA ASP A 285 2.81 16.56 -12.32
C ASP A 285 2.91 16.36 -13.84
N ALA A 286 1.94 15.63 -14.41
CA ALA A 286 1.84 15.46 -15.86
C ALA A 286 1.24 16.68 -16.58
N GLY A 287 0.95 17.77 -15.88
CA GLY A 287 0.19 18.91 -16.39
C GLY A 287 -1.26 18.57 -16.77
N TYR A 288 -1.75 17.35 -16.55
CA TYR A 288 -3.10 16.96 -16.93
C TYR A 288 -4.15 17.63 -16.04
N MET A 289 -5.20 18.20 -16.64
CA MET A 289 -6.32 18.78 -15.87
C MET A 289 -7.65 18.54 -16.58
N THR A 290 -8.71 18.49 -15.78
CA THR A 290 -10.10 18.48 -16.26
C THR A 290 -10.93 19.51 -15.48
N ASP A 291 -12.11 19.81 -16.00
CA ASP A 291 -13.11 20.67 -15.34
C ASP A 291 -13.84 19.96 -14.18
N ARG A 292 -13.44 18.73 -13.84
CA ARG A 292 -14.15 17.84 -12.90
C ARG A 292 -13.35 17.43 -11.67
N ALA A 293 -12.07 17.76 -11.59
CA ALA A 293 -11.23 17.36 -10.46
C ALA A 293 -10.11 18.38 -10.18
N SER A 294 -9.58 18.29 -8.97
CA SER A 294 -8.36 18.96 -8.55
C SER A 294 -7.14 18.16 -9.04
N TYR A 295 -6.09 18.87 -9.43
CA TYR A 295 -4.81 18.30 -9.87
C TYR A 295 -3.67 19.15 -9.32
N PRO A 296 -2.49 18.56 -9.06
CA PRO A 296 -1.34 19.29 -8.56
C PRO A 296 -0.69 20.09 -9.71
N LEU A 297 -0.06 21.21 -9.37
CA LEU A 297 0.75 22.01 -10.28
C LEU A 297 2.17 22.16 -9.71
N ILE A 298 2.82 21.02 -9.46
CA ILE A 298 4.15 20.93 -8.85
C ILE A 298 5.16 21.75 -9.65
N LEU A 299 5.23 21.56 -10.97
CA LEU A 299 6.18 22.27 -11.81
C LEU A 299 5.99 23.79 -11.76
N ARG A 300 4.74 24.26 -11.67
CA ARG A 300 4.42 25.69 -11.55
C ARG A 300 4.99 26.29 -10.27
N GLU A 301 4.94 25.60 -9.13
CA GLU A 301 5.48 26.10 -7.86
C GLU A 301 6.96 26.46 -8.01
N TYR A 302 7.77 25.57 -8.61
CA TYR A 302 9.19 25.82 -8.85
C TYR A 302 9.42 26.96 -9.83
N VAL A 303 8.67 26.98 -10.94
CA VAL A 303 8.81 28.05 -11.94
C VAL A 303 8.53 29.42 -11.34
N LEU A 304 7.44 29.55 -10.57
CA LEU A 304 7.08 30.80 -9.93
C LEU A 304 8.12 31.20 -8.86
N ALA A 305 8.57 30.26 -8.04
CA ALA A 305 9.60 30.51 -7.04
C ALA A 305 10.94 30.93 -7.68
N LEU A 306 11.24 30.46 -8.89
CA LEU A 306 12.42 30.86 -9.66
C LEU A 306 12.26 32.21 -10.38
N GLY A 307 11.07 32.83 -10.33
CA GLY A 307 10.75 34.08 -11.02
C GLY A 307 10.43 33.91 -12.50
N GLY A 308 10.02 32.70 -12.89
CA GLY A 308 9.65 32.33 -14.25
C GLY A 308 8.17 32.53 -14.56
N HIS A 309 7.78 32.08 -15.75
CA HIS A 309 6.39 32.05 -16.20
C HIS A 309 6.01 30.62 -16.58
N TYR A 310 4.81 30.18 -16.16
CA TYR A 310 4.28 28.86 -16.44
C TYR A 310 2.93 29.00 -17.17
N ASP A 311 2.77 28.21 -18.22
CA ASP A 311 1.54 28.10 -18.99
C ASP A 311 1.26 26.64 -19.34
N ARG A 312 -0.01 26.30 -19.62
CA ARG A 312 -0.40 24.93 -19.93
C ARG A 312 -1.67 24.85 -20.78
N GLU A 313 -1.74 23.81 -21.60
CA GLU A 313 -2.87 23.49 -22.49
C GLU A 313 -3.18 21.98 -22.43
N THR A 314 -4.43 21.56 -22.18
CA THR A 314 -4.84 20.13 -22.21
C THR A 314 -5.94 19.96 -23.24
N ASP A 315 -5.83 18.89 -24.02
CA ASP A 315 -6.87 18.41 -24.93
C ASP A 315 -7.12 16.90 -24.70
N ASP A 316 -8.30 16.56 -24.19
CA ASP A 316 -8.81 15.21 -23.85
C ASP A 316 -7.82 14.33 -23.04
N ARG A 317 -6.81 13.78 -23.70
CA ARG A 317 -5.78 12.89 -23.15
C ARG A 317 -4.35 13.44 -23.24
N ASP A 318 -4.12 14.46 -24.07
CA ASP A 318 -2.81 15.06 -24.24
C ASP A 318 -2.72 16.36 -23.45
N SER A 319 -1.55 16.59 -22.86
CA SER A 319 -1.26 17.82 -22.14
C SER A 319 0.08 18.39 -22.58
N VAL A 320 0.13 19.71 -22.68
CA VAL A 320 1.34 20.47 -22.91
C VAL A 320 1.50 21.50 -21.81
N SER A 321 2.60 21.43 -21.08
CA SER A 321 3.02 22.46 -20.11
C SER A 321 4.25 23.16 -20.66
N ARG A 322 4.31 24.49 -20.53
CA ARG A 322 5.42 25.32 -21.00
C ARG A 322 5.85 26.25 -19.89
N TRP A 323 7.16 26.42 -19.74
CA TRP A 323 7.68 27.41 -18.81
C TRP A 323 8.94 28.09 -19.31
N THR A 324 9.18 29.28 -18.78
CA THR A 324 10.40 30.04 -19.00
C THR A 324 11.00 30.47 -17.67
N ILE A 325 12.33 30.41 -17.58
CA ILE A 325 13.11 30.89 -16.44
C ILE A 325 14.31 31.64 -17.02
N GLY A 326 14.31 32.96 -16.88
CA GLY A 326 15.30 33.80 -17.56
C GLY A 326 15.23 33.63 -19.08
N PRO A 327 16.36 33.34 -19.77
CA PRO A 327 16.38 33.17 -21.23
C PRO A 327 15.94 31.77 -21.70
N ASP A 328 15.87 30.80 -20.79
CA ASP A 328 15.62 29.40 -21.13
C ASP A 328 14.12 29.10 -21.14
N SER A 329 13.75 28.14 -21.97
CA SER A 329 12.38 27.68 -22.16
C SER A 329 12.30 26.16 -22.12
N TRP A 330 11.20 25.65 -21.58
CA TRP A 330 10.92 24.23 -21.49
C TRP A 330 9.51 23.95 -22.00
N GLU A 331 9.34 22.77 -22.60
CA GLU A 331 8.04 22.23 -22.99
C GLU A 331 7.95 20.78 -22.55
N LEU A 332 6.98 20.47 -21.69
CA LEU A 332 6.57 19.12 -21.34
C LEU A 332 5.36 18.73 -22.18
N ARG A 333 5.42 17.56 -22.82
CA ARG A 333 4.29 16.90 -23.48
C ARG A 333 4.00 15.57 -22.78
N THR A 334 2.76 15.38 -22.37
CA THR A 334 2.31 14.13 -21.74
C THR A 334 1.08 13.57 -22.44
N THR A 335 0.92 12.26 -22.33
CA THR A 335 -0.27 11.53 -22.81
C THR A 335 -0.81 10.64 -21.69
N MET A 336 -2.10 10.77 -21.41
CA MET A 336 -2.83 10.01 -20.40
C MET A 336 -3.55 8.79 -21.00
N GLY A 337 -3.31 7.62 -20.44
CA GLY A 337 -4.08 6.40 -20.63
C GLY A 337 -5.24 6.29 -19.62
N GLU A 338 -5.89 5.13 -19.59
CA GLU A 338 -6.93 4.85 -18.59
C GLU A 338 -6.32 4.67 -17.18
N ASP A 339 -5.12 4.12 -17.13
CA ASP A 339 -4.43 3.76 -15.88
C ASP A 339 -3.37 4.79 -15.44
N GLY A 340 -3.18 5.89 -16.18
CA GLY A 340 -2.25 6.96 -15.83
C GLY A 340 -1.38 7.46 -16.97
N VAL A 341 -0.24 8.05 -16.65
CA VAL A 341 0.71 8.62 -17.63
C VAL A 341 1.32 7.52 -18.51
N THR A 342 1.21 7.66 -19.82
CA THR A 342 1.77 6.71 -20.82
C THR A 342 2.92 7.29 -21.64
N ALA A 343 3.03 8.62 -21.68
CA ALA A 343 4.16 9.32 -22.26
C ALA A 343 4.48 10.57 -21.45
N TYR A 344 5.77 10.83 -21.25
CA TYR A 344 6.28 12.01 -20.56
C TYR A 344 7.56 12.46 -21.28
N ARG A 345 7.50 13.60 -21.98
CA ARG A 345 8.60 14.09 -22.84
C ARG A 345 8.85 15.55 -22.60
N VAL A 346 10.07 15.91 -22.24
CA VAL A 346 10.47 17.30 -22.00
C VAL A 346 11.49 17.72 -23.04
N THR A 347 11.35 18.95 -23.53
CA THR A 347 12.41 19.62 -24.29
C THR A 347 12.82 20.90 -23.57
N LYS A 348 14.10 21.25 -23.66
CA LYS A 348 14.67 22.53 -23.21
C LYS A 348 15.24 23.26 -24.41
N ASN A 349 14.77 24.47 -24.67
CA ASN A 349 15.16 25.27 -25.84
C ASN A 349 15.03 24.49 -27.18
N GLY A 350 14.03 23.61 -27.25
CA GLY A 350 13.78 22.72 -28.40
C GLY A 350 14.57 21.41 -28.40
N GLU A 351 15.58 21.25 -27.54
CA GLU A 351 16.37 20.03 -27.45
C GLU A 351 15.76 19.04 -26.44
N PRO A 352 15.58 17.75 -26.78
CA PRO A 352 15.02 16.76 -25.87
C PRO A 352 15.86 16.56 -24.60
N LEU A 353 15.19 16.47 -23.46
CA LEU A 353 15.77 15.96 -22.22
C LEU A 353 15.46 14.47 -22.11
N ASP A 354 16.52 13.67 -22.05
CA ASP A 354 16.42 12.24 -21.75
C ASP A 354 16.20 12.04 -20.25
N LEU A 355 14.95 11.89 -19.83
CA LEU A 355 14.55 11.75 -18.42
C LEU A 355 14.02 10.34 -18.18
N THR A 356 14.45 9.73 -17.08
CA THR A 356 13.84 8.48 -16.60
C THR A 356 12.72 8.82 -15.63
N TRP A 357 11.54 8.23 -15.85
CA TRP A 357 10.35 8.50 -15.04
C TRP A 357 9.60 7.22 -14.71
N TYR A 358 8.88 7.27 -13.60
CA TYR A 358 8.19 6.12 -13.00
C TYR A 358 6.72 6.45 -12.74
N THR A 359 5.81 5.54 -13.05
CA THR A 359 4.39 5.66 -12.68
C THR A 359 4.17 5.25 -11.22
N VAL A 360 2.97 5.53 -10.71
CA VAL A 360 2.55 5.08 -9.37
C VAL A 360 2.56 3.54 -9.22
N ASP A 361 2.32 2.79 -10.30
CA ASP A 361 2.38 1.32 -10.28
C ASP A 361 3.82 0.79 -10.17
N GLN A 362 4.79 1.58 -10.63
CA GLN A 362 6.22 1.24 -10.53
C GLN A 362 6.82 1.73 -9.22
N GLU A 363 6.38 2.91 -8.74
CA GLU A 363 6.85 3.58 -7.53
C GLU A 363 5.65 4.16 -6.76
N LEU A 364 5.18 3.44 -5.73
CA LEU A 364 3.96 3.80 -4.99
C LEU A 364 4.03 5.21 -4.37
N ASN A 365 5.23 5.68 -3.99
CA ASN A 365 5.45 6.99 -3.40
C ASN A 365 5.26 8.16 -4.38
N VAL A 366 5.05 7.89 -5.68
CA VAL A 366 4.58 8.91 -6.64
C VAL A 366 3.20 9.43 -6.25
N GLY A 367 2.37 8.62 -5.60
CA GLY A 367 1.14 9.03 -4.94
C GLY A 367 -0.09 9.22 -5.84
N ALA A 368 0.08 9.49 -7.14
CA ALA A 368 -1.05 9.71 -8.05
C ALA A 368 -0.79 9.26 -9.50
N THR A 369 -1.84 8.80 -10.19
CA THR A 369 -1.78 8.32 -11.59
C THR A 369 -1.54 9.44 -12.62
N PHE A 370 -1.71 10.70 -12.23
CA PHE A 370 -1.45 11.90 -13.02
C PHE A 370 -0.12 12.59 -12.66
N CYS A 371 0.70 11.94 -11.85
CA CYS A 371 2.08 12.34 -11.55
C CYS A 371 3.05 11.26 -12.05
N VAL A 372 4.31 11.65 -12.20
CA VAL A 372 5.43 10.73 -12.41
C VAL A 372 6.48 10.95 -11.33
N GLY A 373 7.21 9.90 -10.96
CA GLY A 373 8.40 10.00 -10.13
C GLY A 373 9.62 10.26 -11.00
N LEU A 374 10.44 11.23 -10.62
CA LEU A 374 11.75 11.51 -11.23
C LEU A 374 12.84 11.38 -10.18
N THR A 375 14.03 10.92 -10.58
CA THR A 375 15.22 11.07 -9.74
C THR A 375 15.48 12.54 -9.45
N VAL A 376 16.11 12.87 -8.34
CA VAL A 376 16.48 14.27 -8.04
C VAL A 376 17.30 14.87 -9.18
N THR A 377 18.20 14.08 -9.77
CA THR A 377 19.04 14.51 -10.89
C THR A 377 18.21 14.89 -12.11
N ASP A 378 17.22 14.07 -12.49
CA ASP A 378 16.34 14.37 -13.62
C ASP A 378 15.37 15.50 -13.31
N PHE A 379 14.88 15.58 -12.07
CA PHE A 379 14.05 16.70 -11.61
C PHE A 379 14.81 18.04 -11.71
N CYS A 380 16.09 18.08 -11.32
CA CYS A 380 16.93 19.27 -11.44
C CYS A 380 17.04 19.80 -12.88
N ARG A 381 17.03 18.91 -13.88
CA ARG A 381 17.16 19.26 -15.30
C ARG A 381 15.92 19.98 -15.85
N LEU A 382 14.79 19.91 -15.15
CA LEU A 382 13.58 20.67 -15.49
C LEU A 382 13.75 22.18 -15.24
N PHE A 383 14.74 22.59 -14.44
CA PHE A 383 14.88 23.96 -13.94
C PHE A 383 16.33 24.47 -13.86
N ASP A 384 17.32 23.72 -14.35
CA ASP A 384 18.76 23.96 -14.20
C ASP A 384 19.21 24.15 -12.74
N LEU A 385 18.82 23.21 -11.90
CA LEU A 385 19.18 23.21 -10.48
C LEU A 385 20.37 22.26 -10.22
N ASN A 386 21.05 22.51 -9.11
CA ASN A 386 21.85 21.53 -8.39
C ASN A 386 21.07 21.10 -7.16
N CYS A 387 21.36 19.90 -6.65
CA CYS A 387 20.73 19.41 -5.44
C CYS A 387 21.74 18.81 -4.45
N THR A 388 21.41 18.88 -3.17
CA THR A 388 22.07 18.15 -2.09
C THR A 388 21.02 17.67 -1.09
N ALA A 389 21.06 16.39 -0.75
CA ALA A 389 20.27 15.83 0.35
C ALA A 389 20.96 16.11 1.69
N ASP A 390 20.22 16.68 2.63
CA ASP A 390 20.61 16.94 4.01
C ASP A 390 19.71 16.12 4.92
N GLU A 391 20.03 14.83 5.03
CA GLU A 391 19.24 13.84 5.78
C GLU A 391 19.10 14.20 7.26
N ALA A 392 20.15 14.79 7.86
CA ALA A 392 20.13 15.23 9.26
C ALA A 392 19.12 16.37 9.51
N ALA A 393 18.93 17.25 8.51
CA ALA A 393 17.90 18.28 8.57
C ALA A 393 16.54 17.82 8.01
N GLY A 394 16.43 16.59 7.51
CA GLY A 394 15.24 16.08 6.83
C GLY A 394 14.90 16.84 5.55
N ALA A 395 15.92 17.35 4.84
CA ALA A 395 15.74 18.35 3.79
C ALA A 395 16.42 17.99 2.46
N LEU A 396 15.72 18.25 1.36
CA LEU A 396 16.30 18.28 0.03
C LEU A 396 16.54 19.74 -0.40
N ARG A 397 17.79 20.08 -0.74
CA ARG A 397 18.20 21.47 -1.00
C ARG A 397 18.56 21.68 -2.46
N PHE A 398 17.79 22.51 -3.13
CA PHE A 398 18.03 22.96 -4.49
C PHE A 398 18.69 24.33 -4.52
N THR A 399 19.62 24.51 -5.45
CA THR A 399 20.27 25.81 -5.74
C THR A 399 20.41 25.98 -7.24
N ARG A 400 20.26 27.20 -7.76
CA ARG A 400 20.51 27.46 -9.19
C ARG A 400 21.92 27.06 -9.59
N GLN A 401 22.07 26.47 -10.78
CA GLN A 401 23.38 26.33 -11.40
C GLN A 401 23.92 27.74 -11.68
N SER A 402 25.05 28.08 -11.06
CA SER A 402 25.74 29.33 -11.38
C SER A 402 26.10 29.31 -12.87
N ALA A 403 25.57 30.25 -13.65
CA ALA A 403 25.99 30.45 -15.02
C ALA A 403 27.51 30.60 -15.00
N GLY A 404 28.22 29.65 -15.62
CA GLY A 404 29.66 29.76 -15.80
C GLY A 404 29.93 31.13 -16.40
N SER A 405 30.74 31.93 -15.72
CA SER A 405 31.30 33.16 -16.27
C SER A 405 32.12 32.78 -17.49
N SER A 406 31.48 32.81 -18.65
CA SER A 406 32.17 32.90 -19.93
C SER A 406 32.78 34.28 -20.01
N GLU A 407 34.07 34.38 -19.65
CA GLU A 407 34.94 35.50 -20.01
C GLU A 407 35.12 35.59 -21.53
#